data_AF-C0J6K7-F1
#
_entry.id   AF-C0J6K7-F1
#
_cell.length_a   1.000
_cell.length_b   1.000
_cell.length_c   1.000
_cell.angle_alpha   90.00
_cell.angle_beta   90.00
_cell.angle_gamma   90.00
#
_symmetry.space_group_name_H-M   'P 1'
#
loop_
_entity.id
_entity.type
_entity.pdbx_description
1 polymer ?
#
loop_
_entity_poly.entity_id
_entity_poly.type
_entity_poly.pdbx_seq_one_letter_code
_entity_poly.pdbx_strand_id
1 'polypeptide(L)'
;EGHGTGTQAGDAAEAQAIHSVFWGCREPKDEHCKPILVGSAKTVVGHLEGAAGIVGLLKASLAIQRSIIPPNLHLRALNSEIYPFSNQLYVPRAAQSWPTLPPKTPRRACVNSFGFGGTNAHAILESFEEQSPDPPLPQDPIGARGPFLISAGSPTTLHSSLVAYRRLLSLDPSVSLSDLSWTLFSKRSVLSSRAVFVASSKDALIDEMDKYLQSREEEGQCMELGVQPKSTTARRGLLGVFTGQAPN
;
A
#
# COMPACT_ATOMS: atom_id res chain seq x y z
N GLU A 1 -15.02 -8.82 6.10
CA GLU A 1 -15.11 -7.49 6.73
C GLU A 1 -16.58 -7.13 6.88
N GLY A 2 -17.13 -7.30 8.08
CA GLY A 2 -18.53 -6.99 8.39
C GLY A 2 -18.74 -5.49 8.55
N HIS A 3 -20.00 -5.05 8.46
CA HIS A 3 -20.40 -3.72 8.86
C HIS A 3 -20.12 -3.53 10.36
N GLY A 4 -20.50 -4.49 11.20
CA GLY A 4 -20.02 -4.70 12.57
C GLY A 4 -19.82 -3.41 13.37
N THR A 5 -20.93 -2.73 13.68
CA THR A 5 -20.95 -1.46 14.40
C THR A 5 -20.93 -1.62 15.91
N GLY A 6 -21.02 -2.85 16.41
CA GLY A 6 -21.08 -3.12 17.85
C GLY A 6 -22.49 -2.95 18.42
N THR A 7 -23.50 -2.81 17.57
CA THR A 7 -24.90 -2.71 18.01
C THR A 7 -25.44 -4.11 18.28
N GLN A 8 -26.11 -4.32 19.41
CA GLN A 8 -26.58 -5.65 19.80
C GLN A 8 -27.48 -6.29 18.74
N ALA A 9 -28.45 -5.52 18.22
CA ALA A 9 -29.37 -6.00 17.20
C ALA A 9 -28.73 -6.05 15.80
N GLY A 10 -27.93 -5.04 15.43
CA GLY A 10 -27.34 -4.96 14.10
C GLY A 10 -26.28 -6.03 13.86
N ASP A 11 -25.42 -6.30 14.84
CA ASP A 11 -24.40 -7.35 14.72
C ASP A 11 -25.04 -8.75 14.66
N ALA A 12 -26.12 -8.99 15.41
CA ALA A 12 -26.88 -10.24 15.35
C ALA A 12 -27.56 -10.44 13.98
N ALA A 13 -28.22 -9.39 13.47
CA ALA A 13 -28.86 -9.40 12.16
C ALA A 13 -27.84 -9.59 11.02
N GLU A 14 -26.66 -8.95 11.11
CA GLU A 14 -25.59 -9.14 10.14
C GLU A 14 -25.05 -10.58 10.19
N ALA A 15 -24.78 -11.13 11.38
CA ALA A 15 -24.33 -12.50 11.53
C ALA A 15 -25.34 -13.51 10.94
N GLN A 16 -26.62 -13.31 11.23
CA GLN A 16 -27.70 -14.12 10.67
C GLN A 16 -27.74 -14.01 9.13
N ALA A 17 -27.59 -12.81 8.58
CA ALA A 17 -27.58 -12.59 7.13
C ALA A 17 -26.39 -13.30 6.46
N ILE A 18 -25.18 -13.18 7.03
CA ILE A 18 -23.99 -13.89 6.53
C ILE A 18 -24.23 -15.40 6.58
N HIS A 19 -24.68 -15.94 7.71
CA HIS A 19 -24.96 -17.36 7.85
C HIS A 19 -25.98 -17.84 6.79
N SER A 20 -27.07 -17.11 6.63
CA SER A 20 -28.16 -17.45 5.70
C SER A 20 -27.70 -17.45 4.24
N VAL A 21 -26.79 -16.56 3.85
CA VAL A 21 -26.27 -16.51 2.46
C VAL A 21 -25.30 -17.65 2.18
N PHE A 22 -24.36 -17.92 3.09
CA PHE A 22 -23.27 -18.87 2.83
C PHE A 22 -23.64 -20.33 3.15
N TRP A 23 -24.56 -20.58 4.07
CA TRP A 23 -25.01 -21.93 4.45
C TRP A 23 -26.50 -22.17 4.19
N GLY A 24 -27.30 -21.13 3.93
CA GLY A 24 -28.75 -21.27 3.79
C GLY A 24 -29.44 -21.61 5.12
N CYS A 25 -30.65 -22.16 5.04
CA CYS A 25 -31.35 -22.76 6.19
C CYS A 25 -31.04 -24.26 6.36
N ARG A 26 -30.02 -24.79 5.67
CA ARG A 26 -29.67 -26.20 5.71
C ARG A 26 -28.41 -26.38 6.56
N GLU A 27 -28.44 -27.34 7.47
CA GLU A 27 -27.24 -27.73 8.21
C GLU A 27 -26.11 -28.11 7.23
N PRO A 28 -24.85 -27.79 7.57
CA PRO A 28 -23.72 -28.10 6.73
C PRO A 28 -23.70 -29.61 6.46
N LYS A 29 -23.89 -29.99 5.20
CA LYS A 29 -23.83 -31.39 4.76
C LYS A 29 -22.42 -31.97 4.78
N ASP A 30 -21.41 -31.13 5.00
CA ASP A 30 -20.00 -31.51 5.02
C ASP A 30 -19.30 -30.96 6.25
N GLU A 31 -18.71 -31.88 7.01
CA GLU A 31 -17.81 -31.64 8.15
C GLU A 31 -16.52 -30.91 7.73
N HIS A 32 -16.33 -30.69 6.42
CA HIS A 32 -15.16 -30.08 5.80
C HIS A 32 -15.28 -28.56 5.55
N CYS A 33 -16.44 -27.94 5.82
CA CYS A 33 -16.62 -26.50 5.65
C CYS A 33 -15.98 -25.72 6.80
N LYS A 34 -14.76 -25.21 6.59
CA LYS A 34 -14.10 -24.29 7.52
C LYS A 34 -14.97 -23.04 7.76
N PRO A 35 -14.99 -22.48 8.98
CA PRO A 35 -15.80 -21.29 9.28
C PRO A 35 -15.32 -20.08 8.47
N ILE A 36 -16.26 -19.20 8.12
CA ILE A 36 -15.94 -17.88 7.57
C ILE A 36 -15.45 -17.00 8.71
N LEU A 37 -14.33 -16.32 8.46
CA LEU A 37 -13.76 -15.38 9.40
C LEU A 37 -14.39 -14.01 9.22
N VAL A 38 -15.03 -13.51 10.27
CA VAL A 38 -15.73 -12.23 10.27
C VAL A 38 -15.01 -11.26 11.20
N GLY A 39 -14.79 -10.04 10.74
CA GLY A 39 -14.26 -8.97 11.58
C GLY A 39 -14.62 -7.61 11.04
N SER A 40 -14.40 -6.56 11.84
CA SER A 40 -14.74 -5.17 11.52
C SER A 40 -13.58 -4.25 11.88
N ALA A 41 -13.16 -3.41 10.95
CA ALA A 41 -12.16 -2.36 11.15
C ALA A 41 -12.61 -1.34 12.20
N LYS A 42 -13.94 -1.23 12.42
CA LYS A 42 -14.52 -0.31 13.41
C LYS A 42 -14.09 -0.63 14.83
N THR A 43 -13.73 -1.89 15.11
CA THR A 43 -13.14 -2.28 16.40
C THR A 43 -11.76 -1.64 16.65
N VAL A 44 -11.06 -1.23 15.59
CA VAL A 44 -9.70 -0.68 15.66
C VAL A 44 -9.68 0.84 15.53
N VAL A 45 -10.41 1.37 14.54
CA VAL A 45 -10.36 2.81 14.19
C VAL A 45 -11.68 3.54 14.42
N GLY A 46 -12.65 2.87 15.07
CA GLY A 46 -14.00 3.41 15.28
C GLY A 46 -14.84 3.43 13.99
N HIS A 47 -16.09 3.89 14.14
CA HIS A 47 -16.99 4.04 12.99
C HIS A 47 -16.77 5.40 12.31
N LEU A 48 -16.05 5.39 11.18
CA LEU A 48 -15.76 6.60 10.40
C LEU A 48 -16.89 7.01 9.43
N GLU A 49 -18.15 6.73 9.81
CA GLU A 49 -19.36 7.06 9.06
C GLU A 49 -19.25 6.85 7.54
N GLY A 50 -19.31 7.91 6.73
CA GLY A 50 -19.22 7.84 5.27
C GLY A 50 -17.93 7.21 4.74
N ALA A 51 -16.84 7.21 5.52
CA ALA A 51 -15.58 6.56 5.18
C ALA A 51 -15.47 5.11 5.68
N ALA A 52 -16.46 4.60 6.42
CA ALA A 52 -16.38 3.25 7.01
C ALA A 52 -16.24 2.14 5.95
N GLY A 53 -16.90 2.29 4.80
CA GLY A 53 -16.80 1.33 3.70
C GLY A 53 -15.40 1.25 3.09
N ILE A 54 -14.78 2.39 2.78
CA ILE A 54 -13.43 2.41 2.18
C ILE A 54 -12.37 1.92 3.16
N VAL A 55 -12.54 2.18 4.45
CA VAL A 55 -11.65 1.65 5.52
C VAL A 55 -11.76 0.13 5.60
N GLY A 56 -12.97 -0.42 5.52
CA GLY A 56 -13.19 -1.86 5.44
C GLY A 56 -12.54 -2.48 4.20
N LEU A 57 -12.63 -1.80 3.06
CA LEU A 57 -11.97 -2.19 1.81
C LEU A 57 -10.44 -2.21 1.95
N LEU A 58 -9.85 -1.17 2.55
CA LEU A 58 -8.42 -1.11 2.81
C LEU A 58 -7.95 -2.26 3.71
N LYS A 59 -8.68 -2.55 4.80
CA LYS A 59 -8.39 -3.68 5.67
C LYS A 59 -8.45 -5.02 4.93
N ALA A 60 -9.50 -5.25 4.14
CA ALA A 60 -9.67 -6.48 3.36
C ALA A 60 -8.55 -6.64 2.31
N SER A 61 -8.23 -5.57 1.58
CA SER A 61 -7.15 -5.55 0.58
C SER A 61 -5.79 -5.87 1.21
N LEU A 62 -5.44 -5.21 2.32
CA LEU A 62 -4.19 -5.48 3.04
C LEU A 62 -4.15 -6.90 3.61
N ALA A 63 -5.26 -7.42 4.13
CA ALA A 63 -5.34 -8.78 4.65
C ALA A 63 -5.10 -9.83 3.53
N ILE A 64 -5.67 -9.62 2.35
CA ILE A 64 -5.45 -10.44 1.16
C ILE A 64 -3.99 -10.35 0.70
N GLN A 65 -3.44 -9.14 0.59
CA GLN A 65 -2.08 -8.88 0.11
C GLN A 65 -1.03 -9.50 1.03
N ARG A 66 -1.22 -9.37 2.35
CA ARG A 66 -0.28 -9.88 3.37
C ARG A 66 -0.56 -11.32 3.79
N SER A 67 -1.64 -11.93 3.29
CA SER A 67 -2.09 -13.26 3.72
C SER A 67 -2.26 -13.40 5.24
N ILE A 68 -2.73 -12.33 5.90
CA ILE A 68 -2.94 -12.27 7.35
C ILE A 68 -4.32 -11.70 7.63
N ILE A 69 -5.08 -12.36 8.49
CA ILE A 69 -6.36 -11.90 8.99
C ILE A 69 -6.13 -11.19 10.33
N PRO A 70 -6.36 -9.86 10.42
CA PRO A 70 -6.12 -9.10 11.64
C PRO A 70 -7.18 -9.42 12.72
N PRO A 71 -6.85 -9.19 14.01
CA PRO A 71 -7.79 -9.38 15.11
C PRO A 71 -8.91 -8.34 15.12
N ASN A 72 -9.98 -8.65 15.86
CA ASN A 72 -10.98 -7.71 16.31
C ASN A 72 -10.69 -7.30 17.74
N LEU A 73 -10.48 -6.00 17.98
CA LEU A 73 -10.22 -5.51 19.32
C LEU A 73 -11.50 -5.53 20.17
N HIS A 74 -11.32 -5.51 21.49
CA HIS A 74 -12.38 -5.45 22.49
C HIS A 74 -13.34 -6.67 22.55
N LEU A 75 -13.14 -7.69 21.71
CA LEU A 75 -13.94 -8.91 21.75
C LEU A 75 -13.52 -9.82 22.93
N ARG A 76 -14.21 -9.66 24.07
CA ARG A 76 -14.04 -10.52 25.26
C ARG A 76 -14.94 -11.75 25.23
N ALA A 77 -16.22 -11.52 24.96
CA ALA A 77 -17.25 -12.54 24.82
C ALA A 77 -18.08 -12.25 23.57
N LEU A 78 -18.59 -13.30 22.92
CA LEU A 78 -19.47 -13.15 21.77
C LEU A 78 -20.89 -12.79 22.26
N ASN A 79 -21.61 -11.96 21.50
CA ASN A 79 -23.02 -11.70 21.76
C ASN A 79 -23.81 -13.02 21.72
N SER A 80 -24.71 -13.23 22.69
CA SER A 80 -25.47 -14.48 22.81
C SER A 80 -26.35 -14.77 21.60
N GLU A 81 -26.84 -13.72 20.94
CA GLU A 81 -27.63 -13.81 19.71
C GLU A 81 -26.82 -14.33 18.51
N ILE A 82 -25.49 -14.36 18.61
CA ILE A 82 -24.60 -14.86 17.56
C ILE A 82 -24.18 -16.31 17.83
N TYR A 83 -24.34 -16.83 19.05
CA TYR A 83 -23.98 -18.22 19.38
C TYR A 83 -24.58 -19.27 18.43
N PRO A 84 -25.84 -19.16 17.95
CA PRO A 84 -26.39 -20.10 16.98
C PRO A 84 -25.57 -20.25 15.69
N PHE A 85 -24.77 -19.24 15.32
CA PHE A 85 -23.97 -19.20 14.09
C PHE A 85 -22.48 -19.47 14.34
N SER A 86 -22.06 -19.66 15.60
CA SER A 86 -20.65 -19.69 16.01
C SER A 86 -19.83 -20.87 15.47
N ASN A 87 -20.49 -21.93 14.99
CA ASN A 87 -19.84 -23.06 14.33
C ASN A 87 -19.38 -22.71 12.91
N GLN A 88 -20.03 -21.74 12.25
CA GLN A 88 -19.74 -21.34 10.87
C GLN A 88 -19.13 -19.94 10.76
N LEU A 89 -19.34 -19.09 11.77
CA LEU A 89 -18.79 -17.73 11.83
C LEU A 89 -17.78 -17.62 12.97
N TYR A 90 -16.52 -17.40 12.61
CA TYR A 90 -15.45 -17.20 13.57
C TYR A 90 -15.01 -15.73 13.60
N VAL A 91 -14.93 -15.13 14.78
CA VAL A 91 -14.46 -13.74 14.95
C VAL A 91 -13.03 -13.74 15.52
N PRO A 92 -11.99 -13.41 14.72
CA PRO A 92 -10.60 -13.47 15.14
C PRO A 92 -10.29 -12.59 16.34
N ARG A 93 -9.65 -13.15 17.37
CA ARG A 93 -9.14 -12.42 18.56
C ARG A 93 -7.64 -12.11 18.49
N ALA A 94 -6.91 -12.84 17.66
CA ALA A 94 -5.50 -12.65 17.39
C ALA A 94 -5.27 -12.60 15.86
N ALA A 95 -4.16 -12.00 15.45
CA ALA A 95 -3.72 -12.09 14.06
C ALA A 95 -3.43 -13.55 13.70
N GLN A 96 -3.91 -13.99 12.54
CA GLN A 96 -3.69 -15.36 12.07
C GLN A 96 -3.46 -15.40 10.57
N SER A 97 -2.75 -16.42 10.10
CA SER A 97 -2.52 -16.64 8.68
C SER A 97 -3.84 -16.86 7.95
N TRP A 98 -3.87 -16.45 6.68
CA TRP A 98 -4.99 -16.77 5.80
C TRP A 98 -5.18 -18.30 5.70
N PRO A 99 -6.43 -18.82 5.73
CA PRO A 99 -6.68 -20.25 5.61
C PRO A 99 -6.05 -20.85 4.35
N THR A 100 -5.48 -22.05 4.45
CA THR A 100 -4.99 -22.79 3.29
C THR A 100 -6.10 -23.00 2.28
N LEU A 101 -5.85 -22.60 1.03
CA LEU A 101 -6.77 -22.71 -0.09
C LEU A 101 -6.32 -23.81 -1.05
N PRO A 102 -7.25 -24.41 -1.83
CA PRO A 102 -6.87 -25.29 -2.93
C PRO A 102 -5.97 -24.56 -3.95
N PRO A 103 -5.16 -25.30 -4.74
CA PRO A 103 -4.37 -24.72 -5.81
C PRO A 103 -5.22 -23.88 -6.77
N LYS A 104 -4.66 -22.78 -7.28
CA LYS A 104 -5.32 -21.85 -8.23
C LYS A 104 -6.64 -21.25 -7.71
N THR A 105 -6.78 -21.14 -6.39
CA THR A 105 -7.92 -20.46 -5.76
C THR A 105 -7.44 -19.13 -5.17
N PRO A 106 -7.96 -17.98 -5.64
CA PRO A 106 -7.55 -16.70 -5.10
C PRO A 106 -8.07 -16.54 -3.67
N ARG A 107 -7.32 -15.79 -2.85
CA ARG A 107 -7.80 -15.34 -1.55
C ARG A 107 -8.95 -14.36 -1.78
N ARG A 108 -10.10 -14.60 -1.15
CA ARG A 108 -11.30 -13.78 -1.33
C ARG A 108 -11.81 -13.23 0.01
N ALA A 109 -12.13 -11.94 0.05
CA ALA A 109 -12.83 -11.33 1.19
C ALA A 109 -14.02 -10.52 0.71
N CYS A 110 -15.08 -10.51 1.52
CA CYS A 110 -16.19 -9.60 1.33
C CYS A 110 -16.10 -8.39 2.29
N VAL A 111 -16.65 -7.26 1.86
CA VAL A 111 -16.78 -6.03 2.64
C VAL A 111 -18.24 -5.60 2.66
N ASN A 112 -18.80 -5.50 3.86
CA ASN A 112 -20.16 -5.03 4.11
C ASN A 112 -20.15 -3.60 4.64
N SER A 113 -21.08 -2.76 4.16
CA SER A 113 -21.35 -1.45 4.73
C SER A 113 -22.84 -1.12 4.62
N PHE A 114 -23.50 -0.95 5.77
CA PHE A 114 -24.94 -0.70 5.85
C PHE A 114 -25.17 0.73 6.35
N GLY A 115 -25.75 1.58 5.51
CA GLY A 115 -26.07 2.95 5.89
C GLY A 115 -27.32 2.98 6.76
N PHE A 116 -27.35 3.89 7.75
CA PHE A 116 -28.52 4.09 8.62
C PHE A 116 -29.82 4.33 7.84
N GLY A 117 -29.76 4.97 6.67
CA GLY A 117 -30.90 5.17 5.77
C GLY A 117 -31.38 3.91 5.03
N GLY A 118 -30.87 2.73 5.36
CA GLY A 118 -31.28 1.45 4.76
C GLY A 118 -30.57 1.08 3.45
N THR A 119 -29.65 1.91 2.96
CA THR A 119 -28.85 1.58 1.78
C THR A 119 -27.70 0.65 2.16
N ASN A 120 -27.63 -0.51 1.51
CA ASN A 120 -26.64 -1.54 1.78
C ASN A 120 -25.66 -1.66 0.62
N ALA A 121 -24.37 -1.78 0.94
CA ALA A 121 -23.31 -2.07 -0.03
C ALA A 121 -22.55 -3.34 0.36
N HIS A 122 -22.25 -4.16 -0.63
CA HIS A 122 -21.46 -5.39 -0.51
C HIS A 122 -20.43 -5.43 -1.63
N ALA A 123 -19.16 -5.63 -1.30
CA ALA A 123 -18.08 -5.78 -2.27
C ALA A 123 -17.34 -7.10 -2.04
N ILE A 124 -16.90 -7.74 -3.13
CA ILE A 124 -16.08 -8.95 -3.11
C ILE A 124 -14.71 -8.59 -3.69
N LEU A 125 -13.65 -8.86 -2.94
CA LEU A 125 -12.26 -8.66 -3.34
C LEU A 125 -11.57 -10.00 -3.50
N GLU A 126 -10.74 -10.13 -4.53
CA GLU A 126 -9.90 -11.29 -4.79
C GLU A 126 -8.43 -10.88 -4.84
N SER A 127 -7.53 -11.78 -4.44
CA SER A 127 -6.10 -11.59 -4.65
C SER A 127 -5.81 -11.53 -6.14
N PHE A 128 -5.00 -10.55 -6.53
CA PHE A 128 -4.40 -10.54 -7.85
C PHE A 128 -3.40 -11.70 -7.95
N GLU A 129 -3.61 -12.58 -8.93
CA GLU A 129 -2.64 -13.62 -9.32
C GLU A 129 -1.82 -13.08 -10.49
N GLU A 130 -0.53 -12.85 -10.27
CA GLU A 130 0.38 -12.39 -11.32
C GLU A 130 0.50 -13.48 -12.39
N GLN A 131 0.01 -13.18 -13.59
CA GLN A 131 0.03 -14.11 -14.72
C GLN A 131 1.44 -14.19 -15.29
N SER A 132 2.26 -15.05 -14.69
CA SER A 132 3.70 -15.19 -14.97
C SER A 132 4.49 -13.91 -14.65
N PRO A 133 5.52 -13.96 -13.80
CA PRO A 133 6.38 -12.80 -13.63
C PRO A 133 7.00 -12.45 -14.98
N ASP A 134 7.02 -11.16 -15.33
CA ASP A 134 7.82 -10.69 -16.45
C ASP A 134 9.26 -11.20 -16.28
N PRO A 135 9.94 -11.60 -17.36
CA PRO A 135 11.32 -12.02 -17.27
C PRO A 135 12.13 -10.91 -16.58
N PRO A 136 13.00 -11.25 -15.61
CA PRO A 136 13.80 -10.26 -14.91
C PRO A 136 14.55 -9.41 -15.93
N LEU A 137 14.53 -8.09 -15.74
CA LEU A 137 15.29 -7.18 -16.58
C LEU A 137 16.76 -7.66 -16.60
N PRO A 138 17.43 -7.63 -17.77
CA PRO A 138 18.84 -7.96 -17.85
C PRO A 138 19.60 -7.13 -16.81
N GLN A 139 20.37 -7.80 -15.94
CA GLN A 139 21.22 -7.08 -15.01
C GLN A 139 22.30 -6.37 -15.83
N ASP A 140 22.32 -5.04 -15.73
CA ASP A 140 23.32 -4.22 -16.40
C ASP A 140 24.72 -4.56 -15.85
N PRO A 141 25.65 -5.06 -16.68
CA PRO A 141 27.00 -5.43 -16.24
C PRO A 141 27.81 -4.24 -15.69
N ILE A 142 27.39 -3.00 -15.97
CA ILE A 142 28.06 -1.77 -15.50
C ILE A 142 27.54 -1.35 -14.10
N GLY A 143 26.47 -2.00 -13.61
CA GLY A 143 25.74 -1.60 -12.41
C GLY A 143 24.85 -0.39 -12.71
N ALA A 144 23.61 -0.41 -12.21
CA ALA A 144 22.66 0.67 -12.49
C ALA A 144 23.17 2.02 -11.95
N ARG A 145 23.58 2.90 -12.86
CA ARG A 145 23.87 4.32 -12.58
C ARG A 145 22.67 5.15 -13.02
N GLY A 146 21.54 4.90 -12.38
CA GLY A 146 20.32 5.65 -12.68
C GLY A 146 20.46 7.11 -12.27
N PRO A 147 19.97 8.09 -13.05
CA PRO A 147 19.62 9.36 -12.45
C PRO A 147 18.47 9.12 -11.46
N PHE A 148 18.63 9.59 -10.23
CA PHE A 148 17.59 9.56 -9.20
C PHE A 148 17.00 10.96 -9.09
N LEU A 149 15.92 11.21 -9.84
CA LEU A 149 15.19 12.47 -9.80
C LEU A 149 14.18 12.45 -8.65
N ILE A 150 14.40 13.30 -7.66
CA ILE A 150 13.42 13.56 -6.60
C ILE A 150 12.92 14.99 -6.79
N SER A 151 11.61 15.16 -6.84
CA SER A 151 11.00 16.48 -7.02
C SER A 151 9.81 16.71 -6.11
N ALA A 152 9.58 17.97 -5.75
CA ALA A 152 8.50 18.40 -4.87
C ALA A 152 7.97 19.79 -5.26
N GLY A 153 6.84 20.18 -4.69
CA GLY A 153 6.20 21.48 -4.97
C GLY A 153 6.93 22.68 -4.34
N SER A 154 7.80 22.44 -3.36
CA SER A 154 8.60 23.46 -2.70
C SER A 154 9.95 22.91 -2.26
N PRO A 155 10.94 23.76 -1.95
CA PRO A 155 12.22 23.30 -1.42
C PRO A 155 12.09 22.59 -0.05
N THR A 156 11.16 23.04 0.80
CA THR A 156 10.87 22.41 2.10
C THR A 156 10.31 21.00 1.95
N THR A 157 9.37 20.79 1.01
CA THR A 157 8.79 19.47 0.74
C THR A 157 9.78 18.56 -0.01
N LEU A 158 10.70 19.14 -0.79
CA LEU A 158 11.82 18.41 -1.38
C LEU A 158 12.74 17.88 -0.29
N HIS A 159 13.12 18.70 0.68
CA HIS A 159 13.92 18.29 1.83
C HIS A 159 13.27 17.12 2.59
N SER A 160 11.98 17.23 2.95
CA SER A 160 11.25 16.13 3.60
C SER A 160 11.20 14.85 2.75
N SER A 161 11.08 14.98 1.42
CA SER A 161 11.10 13.83 0.50
C SER A 161 12.46 13.17 0.47
N LEU A 162 13.55 13.94 0.43
CA LEU A 162 14.92 13.42 0.47
C LEU A 162 15.18 12.66 1.77
N VAL A 163 14.79 13.22 2.93
CA VAL A 163 14.90 12.53 4.22
C VAL A 163 14.10 11.22 4.23
N ALA A 164 12.90 11.20 3.64
CA ALA A 164 12.08 9.99 3.55
C ALA A 164 12.71 8.91 2.65
N TYR A 165 13.22 9.28 1.46
CA TYR A 165 13.90 8.34 0.56
C TYR A 165 15.21 7.83 1.15
N ARG A 166 16.00 8.70 1.80
CA ARG A 166 17.21 8.31 2.53
C ARG A 166 16.88 7.27 3.59
N ARG A 167 15.86 7.53 4.42
CA ARG A 167 15.39 6.58 5.45
C ARG A 167 14.92 5.26 4.86
N LEU A 168 14.18 5.28 3.75
CA LEU A 168 13.75 4.08 3.04
C LEU A 168 14.96 3.23 2.61
N LEU A 169 15.94 3.86 1.96
CA LEU A 169 17.15 3.19 1.48
C LEU A 169 17.98 2.59 2.62
N SER A 170 18.04 3.25 3.78
CA SER A 170 18.73 2.73 4.96
C SER A 170 18.00 1.56 5.65
N LEU A 171 16.67 1.56 5.64
CA LEU A 171 15.86 0.55 6.34
C LEU A 171 15.59 -0.70 5.50
N ASP A 172 15.57 -0.56 4.17
CA ASP A 172 15.18 -1.65 3.26
C ASP A 172 16.33 -2.02 2.29
N PRO A 173 17.14 -3.04 2.65
CA PRO A 173 18.21 -3.52 1.79
C PRO A 173 17.68 -4.22 0.53
N SER A 174 16.38 -4.53 0.42
CA SER A 174 15.80 -5.20 -0.75
C SER A 174 15.49 -4.25 -1.92
N VAL A 175 15.46 -2.93 -1.70
CA VAL A 175 15.15 -1.94 -2.76
C VAL A 175 16.13 -2.06 -3.93
N SER A 176 15.66 -2.32 -5.14
CA SER A 176 16.49 -2.27 -6.35
C SER A 176 16.73 -0.83 -6.78
N LEU A 177 17.99 -0.44 -7.04
CA LEU A 177 18.31 0.90 -7.54
C LEU A 177 17.78 1.15 -8.95
N SER A 178 17.79 0.13 -9.82
CA SER A 178 17.20 0.21 -11.15
C SER A 178 15.70 0.50 -11.07
N ASP A 179 14.98 -0.25 -10.24
CA ASP A 179 13.53 -0.09 -10.08
C ASP A 179 13.20 1.23 -9.42
N LEU A 180 14.03 1.69 -8.47
CA LEU A 180 13.88 3.00 -7.85
C LEU A 180 14.05 4.11 -8.88
N SER A 181 15.13 4.11 -9.66
CA SER A 181 15.37 5.12 -10.69
C SER A 181 14.23 5.13 -11.73
N TRP A 182 13.82 3.96 -12.20
CA TRP A 182 12.69 3.82 -13.10
C TRP A 182 11.37 4.34 -12.49
N THR A 183 11.10 4.02 -11.23
CA THR A 183 9.89 4.48 -10.53
C THR A 183 9.90 5.98 -10.33
N LEU A 184 11.03 6.57 -9.96
CA LEU A 184 11.19 8.01 -9.80
C LEU A 184 11.01 8.76 -11.14
N PHE A 185 11.43 8.16 -12.25
CA PHE A 185 11.30 8.76 -13.57
C PHE A 185 9.90 8.57 -14.19
N SER A 186 9.38 7.34 -14.16
CA SER A 186 8.19 6.93 -14.93
C SER A 186 6.89 6.92 -14.11
N LYS A 187 6.97 6.86 -12.78
CA LYS A 187 5.81 6.69 -11.87
C LYS A 187 5.66 7.82 -10.85
N ARG A 188 6.40 8.92 -11.02
CA ARG A 188 6.29 10.14 -10.21
C ARG A 188 6.15 11.36 -11.11
N SER A 189 5.37 12.32 -10.66
CA SER A 189 5.29 13.63 -11.30
C SER A 189 6.60 14.38 -11.15
N VAL A 190 6.97 15.16 -12.17
CA VAL A 190 8.12 16.08 -12.10
C VAL A 190 7.63 17.47 -11.71
N LEU A 191 8.04 17.94 -10.54
CA LEU A 191 7.59 19.21 -9.93
C LEU A 191 8.67 20.30 -10.01
N SER A 192 8.43 21.47 -9.42
CA SER A 192 9.27 22.67 -9.60
C SER A 192 10.61 22.60 -8.86
N SER A 193 10.65 22.08 -7.64
CA SER A 193 11.87 21.91 -6.86
C SER A 193 12.42 20.51 -7.10
N ARG A 194 13.67 20.40 -7.55
CA ARG A 194 14.27 19.14 -8.02
C ARG A 194 15.65 18.93 -7.41
N ALA A 195 15.99 17.67 -7.20
CA ALA A 195 17.34 17.20 -6.94
C ALA A 195 17.57 15.96 -7.79
N VAL A 196 18.73 15.87 -8.44
CA VAL A 196 19.12 14.73 -9.27
C VAL A 196 20.44 14.21 -8.74
N PHE A 197 20.46 12.92 -8.44
CA PHE A 197 21.67 12.23 -7.99
C PHE A 197 22.07 11.18 -9.02
N VAL A 198 23.37 10.93 -9.11
CA VAL A 198 23.92 9.83 -9.89
C VAL A 198 24.75 9.00 -8.93
N ALA A 199 24.34 7.75 -8.73
CA ALA A 199 25.00 6.85 -7.81
C ALA A 199 25.03 5.44 -8.39
N SER A 200 26.07 4.68 -8.05
CA SER A 200 26.26 3.28 -8.48
C SER A 200 25.97 2.26 -7.38
N SER A 201 25.71 2.73 -6.16
CA SER A 201 25.35 1.90 -5.01
C SER A 201 24.40 2.67 -4.09
N LYS A 202 23.72 1.95 -3.18
CA LYS A 202 22.79 2.55 -2.22
C LYS A 202 23.53 3.50 -1.28
N ASP A 203 24.68 3.07 -0.79
CA ASP A 203 25.50 3.86 0.12
C ASP A 203 25.96 5.15 -0.57
N ALA A 204 26.44 5.05 -1.82
CA ALA A 204 26.79 6.24 -2.59
C ALA A 204 25.59 7.18 -2.81
N LEU A 205 24.39 6.64 -3.02
CA LEU A 205 23.18 7.46 -3.15
C LEU A 205 22.83 8.15 -1.83
N ILE A 206 22.89 7.44 -0.71
CA ILE A 206 22.67 7.99 0.62
C ILE A 206 23.69 9.08 0.92
N ASP A 207 24.98 8.86 0.63
CA ASP A 207 26.04 9.83 0.84
C ASP A 207 25.83 11.11 0.02
N GLU A 208 25.44 10.99 -1.25
CA GLU A 208 25.13 12.15 -2.10
C GLU A 208 23.88 12.90 -1.60
N MET A 209 22.88 12.19 -1.08
CA MET A 209 21.72 12.82 -0.45
C MET A 209 22.10 13.54 0.85
N ASP A 210 22.97 12.96 1.66
CA ASP A 210 23.43 13.55 2.93
C ASP A 210 24.28 14.81 2.69
N LYS A 211 25.18 14.79 1.71
CA LYS A 211 25.93 15.99 1.28
C LYS A 211 25.00 17.11 0.83
N TYR A 212 23.98 16.78 0.04
CA TYR A 212 23.01 17.76 -0.44
C TYR A 212 22.15 18.34 0.70
N LEU A 213 21.77 17.51 1.67
CA LEU A 213 21.02 17.96 2.85
C LEU A 213 21.88 18.88 3.74
N GLN A 214 23.16 18.57 3.93
CA GLN A 214 24.09 19.39 4.71
C GLN A 214 24.40 20.74 4.04
N SER A 215 24.68 20.76 2.72
CA SER A 215 25.00 22.01 2.02
C SER A 215 23.85 23.02 2.08
N ARG A 216 22.60 22.52 2.14
CA ARG A 216 21.39 23.32 2.30
C ARG A 216 21.24 23.96 3.67
N GLU A 217 21.70 23.29 4.72
CA GLU A 217 21.68 23.81 6.09
C GLU A 217 22.74 24.91 6.25
N GLU A 218 23.90 24.74 5.63
CA GLU A 218 25.03 25.68 5.71
C GLU A 218 24.83 26.95 4.87
N GLU A 219 24.27 26.82 3.65
CA GLU A 219 24.12 27.97 2.75
C GLU A 219 22.98 28.94 3.15
N GLY A 220 22.10 28.56 4.08
CA GLY A 220 20.90 29.34 4.43
C GLY A 220 19.97 29.62 3.22
N GLN A 221 20.30 29.08 2.05
CA GLN A 221 19.67 29.27 0.77
C GLN A 221 19.72 27.97 -0.01
N CYS A 222 18.61 27.65 -0.66
CA CYS A 222 18.53 26.53 -1.56
C CYS A 222 19.31 26.81 -2.85
N MET A 223 20.53 26.30 -3.02
CA MET A 223 21.11 26.03 -4.36
C MET A 223 20.18 25.16 -5.23
N GLU A 224 19.23 25.78 -5.92
CA GLU A 224 18.29 25.13 -6.83
C GLU A 224 19.02 24.47 -8.00
N LEU A 225 19.33 23.18 -7.89
CA LEU A 225 19.67 22.34 -9.05
C LEU A 225 18.39 22.11 -9.86
N GLY A 226 18.09 23.08 -10.72
CA GLY A 226 17.05 22.99 -11.73
C GLY A 226 15.67 23.44 -11.26
N VAL A 227 15.53 24.67 -10.78
CA VAL A 227 14.24 25.36 -10.91
C VAL A 227 14.04 25.72 -12.36
N GLN A 228 13.00 25.14 -12.96
CA GLN A 228 12.38 25.78 -14.12
C GLN A 228 11.85 27.13 -13.61
N PRO A 229 12.38 28.28 -14.10
CA PRO A 229 11.68 29.53 -13.87
C PRO A 229 10.26 29.35 -14.37
N LYS A 230 9.28 29.82 -13.59
CA LYS A 230 7.88 29.83 -14.02
C LYS A 230 7.83 30.37 -15.45
N SER A 231 7.38 29.52 -16.38
CA SER A 231 7.17 29.82 -17.79
C SER A 231 8.43 30.10 -18.63
N THR A 232 9.02 29.05 -19.20
CA THR A 232 9.29 29.06 -20.65
C THR A 232 8.95 27.68 -21.23
N THR A 233 7.86 27.63 -21.99
CA THR A 233 7.40 26.47 -22.78
C THR A 233 8.30 26.14 -23.97
N ALA A 234 9.38 26.90 -24.18
CA ALA A 234 10.31 26.65 -25.27
C ALA A 234 11.27 25.51 -24.89
N ARG A 235 11.18 24.39 -25.61
CA ARG A 235 12.26 23.39 -25.65
C ARG A 235 13.55 24.12 -26.03
N ARG A 236 14.52 24.17 -25.12
CA ARG A 236 15.84 24.71 -25.43
C ARG A 236 16.48 23.82 -26.50
N GLY A 237 17.04 24.43 -27.55
CA GLY A 237 17.85 23.70 -28.52
C GLY A 237 19.04 23.06 -27.81
N LEU A 238 19.33 21.80 -28.15
CA LEU A 238 20.52 21.10 -27.68
C LEU A 238 21.63 21.33 -28.69
N LEU A 239 22.77 21.87 -28.25
CA LEU A 239 23.99 21.96 -29.06
C LEU A 239 24.94 20.84 -28.63
N GLY A 240 25.16 19.87 -29.51
CA GLY A 240 26.19 18.84 -29.30
C GLY A 240 27.58 19.45 -29.49
N VAL A 241 28.42 19.40 -28.46
CA VAL A 241 29.82 19.85 -28.51
C VAL A 241 30.73 18.62 -28.65
N PHE A 242 31.60 18.62 -29.66
CA PHE A 242 32.56 17.54 -29.93
C PHE A 242 33.96 18.01 -29.54
N THR A 243 34.61 17.30 -28.60
CA THR A 243 35.97 17.62 -28.16
C THR A 243 37.00 17.23 -29.22
N GLY A 244 38.07 18.04 -29.34
CA GLY A 244 39.16 17.81 -30.29
C GLY A 244 40.19 16.77 -29.82
N GLN A 245 41.32 16.68 -30.51
CA GLN A 245 42.28 15.57 -30.43
C GLN A 245 43.07 15.43 -29.10
N ALA A 246 42.86 16.29 -28.10
CA ALA A 246 43.52 16.21 -26.79
C ALA A 246 42.64 16.74 -25.63
N PRO A 247 41.69 15.95 -25.09
CA PRO A 247 40.83 16.37 -23.99
C PRO A 247 41.18 15.78 -22.61
N ASN A 248 42.35 15.15 -22.45
CA ASN A 248 42.76 14.55 -21.16
C ASN A 248 43.53 15.53 -20.28
#